data_AF-A0A9D1MAE8-F1
#
_entry.id   AF-A0A9D1MAE8-F1
#
_cell.length_a   1.000
_cell.length_b   1.000
_cell.length_c   1.000
_cell.angle_alpha   90.00
_cell.angle_beta   90.00
_cell.angle_gamma   90.00
#
_symmetry.space_group_name_H-M   'P 1'
#
loop_
_entity.id
_entity.type
_entity.pdbx_description
1 polymer ?
#
loop_
_entity_poly.entity_id
_entity_poly.type
_entity_poly.pdbx_seq_one_letter_code
_entity_poly.pdbx_strand_id
1 'polypeptide(L)'
;MIRDEYAVFSQVSSTRDEADEFFGGDAFGLELKVKIIYQSGNDNILDQYIKFTKISDEQVKLKGRSRETAAEIIDICVENNILKEFLLSRKKEVIDMLDVLFDQEYVVDAAIAEAKREGEARGKAEGEARGILNLMKNLKMTAEQAMEALSIPSEEYEKYKKLLAGGAETI
;
A
#
# COMPACT_ATOMS: atom_id res chain seq x y z
N MET A 1 -24.14 -15.29 -5.32
CA MET A 1 -24.34 -14.77 -3.96
C MET A 1 -22.94 -14.40 -3.44
N ILE A 2 -22.68 -13.09 -3.33
CA ILE A 2 -21.48 -12.34 -2.82
C ILE A 2 -20.12 -13.09 -2.91
N ARG A 3 -19.24 -12.91 -3.92
CA ARG A 3 -18.32 -11.79 -4.24
C ARG A 3 -17.34 -11.40 -3.11
N ASP A 4 -16.15 -12.01 -3.13
CA ASP A 4 -14.90 -11.39 -2.67
C ASP A 4 -13.83 -11.65 -3.73
N GLU A 5 -13.48 -10.60 -4.47
CA GLU A 5 -12.35 -10.57 -5.40
C GLU A 5 -11.12 -10.16 -4.60
N TYR A 6 -10.20 -11.10 -4.35
CA TYR A 6 -8.85 -10.76 -3.92
C TYR A 6 -7.94 -10.78 -5.15
N ALA A 7 -7.62 -9.59 -5.65
CA ALA A 7 -6.57 -9.38 -6.63
C ALA A 7 -5.53 -8.46 -5.99
N VAL A 8 -4.33 -9.00 -5.73
CA VAL A 8 -3.17 -8.17 -5.38
C VAL A 8 -2.69 -7.54 -6.69
N PHE A 9 -3.18 -6.35 -6.98
CA PHE A 9 -2.67 -5.54 -8.09
C PHE A 9 -1.39 -4.83 -7.62
N SER A 10 -0.22 -5.38 -7.95
CA SER A 10 1.00 -4.55 -7.98
C SER A 10 1.00 -3.78 -9.29
N GLN A 11 0.39 -2.59 -9.33
CA GLN A 11 0.72 -1.65 -10.38
C GLN A 11 2.10 -1.06 -10.06
N VAL A 12 3.13 -1.53 -10.77
CA VAL A 12 4.37 -0.75 -10.89
C VAL A 12 4.11 0.26 -12.01
N SER A 13 3.62 1.44 -11.64
CA SER A 13 3.64 2.58 -12.55
C SER A 13 5.06 3.13 -12.54
N SER A 14 5.94 2.57 -13.37
CA SER A 14 7.20 3.23 -13.69
C SER A 14 6.86 4.51 -14.46
N THR A 15 7.42 5.63 -14.01
CA THR A 15 7.31 6.89 -14.74
C THR A 15 8.13 6.78 -16.04
N ARG A 16 7.70 7.48 -17.08
CA ARG A 16 8.29 7.38 -18.43
C ARG A 16 9.81 7.62 -18.46
N ASP A 17 10.32 8.44 -17.54
CA ASP A 17 11.74 8.77 -17.44
C ASP A 17 12.59 7.60 -16.90
N GLU A 18 12.04 6.75 -16.03
CA GLU A 18 12.72 5.56 -15.48
C GLU A 18 12.73 4.38 -16.48
N ALA A 19 11.68 4.28 -17.30
CA ALA A 19 11.54 3.22 -18.30
C ALA A 19 12.56 3.36 -19.45
N ASP A 20 12.91 4.59 -19.83
CA ASP A 20 13.94 4.86 -20.83
C ASP A 20 15.34 4.49 -20.32
N GLU A 21 15.62 4.73 -19.04
CA GLU A 21 16.92 4.42 -18.43
C GLU A 21 17.13 2.90 -18.23
N PHE A 22 16.08 2.16 -17.87
CA PHE A 22 16.17 0.71 -17.64
C PHE A 22 15.92 -0.15 -18.88
N PHE A 23 15.07 0.29 -19.81
CA PHE A 23 14.53 -0.55 -20.88
C PHE A 23 14.71 0.05 -22.30
N GLY A 24 15.42 1.17 -22.42
CA GLY A 24 15.90 1.67 -23.72
C GLY A 24 14.81 2.18 -24.67
N GLY A 25 13.65 2.58 -24.14
CA GLY A 25 12.59 3.22 -24.93
C GLY A 25 11.65 2.29 -25.70
N ASP A 26 11.82 0.96 -25.59
CA ASP A 26 10.84 0.01 -26.09
C ASP A 26 9.78 -0.26 -25.02
N ALA A 27 8.55 0.17 -25.30
CA ALA A 27 7.38 -0.07 -24.45
C ALA A 27 7.11 -1.58 -24.32
N PHE A 28 7.70 -2.21 -23.29
CA PHE A 28 7.50 -3.64 -23.04
C PHE A 28 6.13 -3.87 -22.39
N GLY A 29 5.19 -4.41 -23.15
CA GLY A 29 3.94 -4.94 -22.60
C GLY A 29 4.22 -6.25 -21.87
N LEU A 30 4.38 -6.21 -20.54
CA LEU A 30 4.39 -7.42 -19.72
C LEU A 30 2.98 -8.04 -19.73
N GLU A 31 2.74 -9.03 -20.60
CA GLU A 31 1.51 -9.82 -20.57
C GLU A 31 1.62 -10.91 -19.50
N LEU A 32 0.96 -10.69 -18.37
CA LEU A 32 0.96 -11.63 -17.24
C LEU A 32 -0.28 -12.54 -17.32
N LYS A 33 -0.08 -13.81 -17.68
CA LYS A 33 -1.14 -14.83 -17.69
C LYS A 33 -1.22 -15.51 -16.33
N VAL A 34 -2.17 -15.09 -15.50
CA VAL A 34 -2.42 -15.70 -14.18
C VAL A 34 -3.52 -16.74 -14.28
N LYS A 35 -3.26 -17.96 -13.77
CA LYS A 35 -4.30 -18.97 -13.55
C LYS A 35 -4.78 -18.88 -12.11
N ILE A 36 -5.98 -18.34 -11.91
CA ILE A 36 -6.60 -18.20 -10.59
C ILE A 36 -7.16 -19.56 -10.15
N ILE A 37 -6.83 -19.98 -8.93
CA ILE A 37 -7.40 -21.17 -8.29
C ILE A 37 -8.60 -20.70 -7.46
N TYR A 38 -9.77 -21.29 -7.71
CA TYR A 38 -11.01 -20.96 -7.01
C TYR A 38 -11.41 -22.09 -6.07
N GLN A 39 -12.27 -21.76 -5.09
CA GLN A 39 -12.94 -22.75 -4.25
C GLN A 39 -13.78 -23.67 -5.13
N SER A 40 -13.38 -24.93 -5.23
CA SER A 40 -13.97 -25.93 -6.13
C SER A 40 -15.13 -26.70 -5.47
N GLY A 41 -15.24 -26.62 -4.14
CA GLY A 41 -16.30 -27.28 -3.37
C GLY A 41 -16.06 -28.78 -3.13
N ASN A 42 -14.90 -29.31 -3.54
CA ASN A 42 -14.53 -30.72 -3.43
C ASN A 42 -13.78 -31.06 -2.11
N ASP A 43 -13.76 -30.12 -1.17
CA ASP A 43 -13.12 -30.22 0.17
C ASP A 43 -11.66 -30.70 0.15
N ASN A 44 -10.98 -30.46 -0.97
CA ASN A 44 -9.57 -30.80 -1.14
C ASN A 44 -8.67 -29.84 -0.33
N ILE A 45 -7.37 -30.14 -0.32
CA ILE A 45 -6.39 -29.35 0.44
C ILE A 45 -6.38 -27.85 0.09
N LEU A 46 -6.64 -27.51 -1.19
CA LEU A 46 -6.70 -26.11 -1.64
C LEU A 46 -7.98 -25.43 -1.14
N ASP A 47 -9.12 -26.12 -1.17
CA ASP A 47 -10.37 -25.62 -0.60
C ASP A 47 -10.25 -25.38 0.91
N GLN A 48 -9.59 -26.28 1.64
CA GLN A 48 -9.32 -26.12 3.07
C GLN A 48 -8.39 -24.94 3.34
N TYR A 49 -7.33 -24.78 2.55
CA TYR A 49 -6.44 -23.63 2.67
C TYR A 49 -7.17 -22.31 2.41
N ILE A 50 -8.00 -22.24 1.36
CA ILE A 50 -8.81 -21.04 1.05
C ILE A 50 -9.79 -20.73 2.20
N LYS A 51 -10.37 -21.74 2.85
CA LYS A 51 -11.23 -21.53 4.02
C LYS A 51 -10.41 -21.02 5.22
N PHE A 52 -9.22 -21.58 5.45
CA PHE A 52 -8.31 -21.13 6.51
C PHE A 52 -7.91 -19.66 6.33
N THR A 53 -7.56 -19.23 5.12
CA THR A 53 -7.19 -17.82 4.85
C THR A 53 -8.37 -16.89 5.11
N LYS A 54 -9.58 -17.25 4.66
CA LYS A 54 -10.80 -16.46 4.91
C LYS A 54 -11.08 -16.30 6.41
N ILE A 55 -11.03 -17.40 7.18
CA ILE A 55 -11.22 -17.36 8.64
C ILE A 55 -10.15 -16.49 9.30
N SER A 56 -8.89 -16.63 8.86
CA SER A 56 -7.78 -15.83 9.38
C SER A 56 -8.02 -14.33 9.17
N ASP A 57 -8.36 -13.93 7.95
CA ASP A 57 -8.65 -12.53 7.60
C ASP A 57 -9.84 -11.97 8.40
N GLU A 58 -10.91 -12.76 8.55
CA GLU A 58 -12.08 -12.37 9.33
C GLU A 58 -11.75 -12.18 10.81
N GLN A 59 -11.03 -13.11 11.44
CA GLN A 59 -10.64 -13.01 12.85
C GLN A 59 -9.68 -11.84 13.08
N VAL A 60 -8.71 -11.62 12.19
CA VAL A 60 -7.79 -10.48 12.26
C VAL A 60 -8.53 -9.15 12.15
N LYS A 61 -9.53 -9.03 11.26
CA LYS A 61 -10.37 -7.82 11.14
C LYS A 61 -11.20 -7.57 12.40
N LEU A 62 -11.68 -8.63 13.06
CA LEU A 62 -12.57 -8.52 14.22
C LEU A 62 -11.82 -8.26 15.53
N LYS A 63 -10.71 -8.95 15.77
CA LYS A 63 -10.01 -8.97 17.07
C LYS A 63 -8.61 -8.38 17.02
N GLY A 64 -8.13 -8.03 15.84
CA GLY A 64 -6.77 -7.57 15.61
C GLY A 64 -5.77 -8.71 15.52
N ARG A 65 -4.53 -8.33 15.23
CA ARG A 65 -3.40 -9.23 15.05
C ARG A 65 -2.75 -9.51 16.40
N SER A 66 -3.02 -10.69 16.96
CA SER A 66 -2.43 -11.13 18.24
C SER A 66 -2.21 -12.64 18.27
N ARG A 67 -1.33 -13.09 19.16
CA ARG A 67 -1.10 -14.51 19.42
C ARG A 67 -2.38 -15.23 19.88
N GLU A 68 -3.25 -14.54 20.61
CA GLU A 68 -4.54 -15.05 21.05
C GLU A 68 -5.47 -15.27 19.85
N THR A 69 -5.57 -14.27 18.95
CA THR A 69 -6.31 -14.39 17.69
C THR A 69 -5.79 -15.56 16.85
N ALA A 70 -4.46 -15.74 16.76
CA ALA A 70 -3.86 -16.86 16.03
C ALA A 70 -4.26 -18.22 16.61
N ALA A 71 -4.32 -18.35 17.94
CA ALA A 71 -4.78 -19.58 18.59
C ALA A 71 -6.26 -19.87 18.29
N GLU A 72 -7.12 -18.85 18.36
CA GLU A 72 -8.55 -18.96 18.05
C GLU A 72 -8.81 -19.33 16.58
N ILE A 73 -8.07 -18.74 15.63
CA ILE A 73 -8.15 -19.11 14.21
C ILE A 73 -7.92 -20.61 14.03
N ILE A 74 -6.91 -21.16 14.71
CA ILE A 74 -6.59 -22.59 14.65
C ILE A 74 -7.72 -23.42 15.25
N ASP A 75 -8.24 -23.02 16.41
CA ASP A 75 -9.30 -23.75 17.09
C ASP A 75 -10.58 -23.78 16.24
N ILE A 76 -10.98 -22.65 15.65
CA ILE A 76 -12.10 -22.57 14.70
C ILE A 76 -11.85 -23.50 13.50
N CYS A 77 -10.65 -23.48 12.91
CA CYS A 77 -10.35 -24.32 11.76
C CYS A 77 -10.41 -25.82 12.10
N VAL A 78 -9.86 -26.22 13.25
CA VAL A 78 -9.91 -27.60 13.74
C VAL A 78 -11.34 -28.07 13.98
N GLU A 79 -12.17 -27.23 14.62
CA GLU A 79 -13.59 -27.51 14.87
C GLU A 79 -14.38 -27.70 13.57
N ASN A 80 -14.04 -26.94 12.53
CA ASN A 80 -14.68 -27.00 11.21
C ASN A 80 -14.06 -28.04 10.26
N ASN A 81 -13.17 -28.91 10.76
CA ASN A 81 -12.41 -29.90 9.97
C ASN A 81 -11.58 -29.29 8.82
N ILE A 82 -11.11 -28.06 8.98
CA ILE A 82 -10.26 -27.36 8.01
C ILE A 82 -8.80 -27.56 8.40
N LEU A 83 -7.99 -28.18 7.53
CA LEU A 83 -6.57 -28.49 7.78
C LEU A 83 -6.34 -29.23 9.11
N LYS A 84 -7.35 -29.95 9.61
CA LYS A 84 -7.44 -30.42 11.00
C LYS A 84 -6.21 -31.23 11.45
N GLU A 85 -5.84 -32.27 10.72
CA GLU A 85 -4.71 -33.13 11.08
C GLU A 85 -3.38 -32.37 11.11
N PHE A 86 -3.20 -31.44 10.16
CA PHE A 86 -2.02 -30.59 10.10
C PHE A 86 -1.98 -29.61 11.28
N LEU A 87 -3.09 -28.92 11.53
CA LEU A 87 -3.18 -27.93 12.61
C LEU A 87 -3.07 -28.58 13.98
N LEU A 88 -3.64 -29.77 14.20
CA LEU A 88 -3.47 -30.52 15.45
C LEU A 88 -2.01 -30.91 15.70
N SER A 89 -1.30 -31.36 14.66
CA SER A 89 0.10 -31.77 14.78
C SER A 89 1.09 -30.61 14.83
N ARG A 90 0.73 -29.44 14.28
CA ARG A 90 1.64 -28.29 14.10
C ARG A 90 1.15 -27.00 14.77
N LYS A 91 0.15 -27.06 15.66
CA LYS A 91 -0.50 -25.89 16.28
C LYS A 91 0.49 -24.83 16.76
N LYS A 92 1.48 -25.23 17.56
CA LYS A 92 2.47 -24.31 18.13
C LYS A 92 3.24 -23.56 17.03
N GLU A 93 3.72 -24.27 16.03
CA GLU A 93 4.54 -23.67 14.96
C GLU A 93 3.73 -22.74 14.06
N VAL A 94 2.46 -23.07 13.82
CA VAL A 94 1.55 -22.20 13.06
C VAL A 94 1.24 -20.92 13.86
N ILE A 95 1.02 -21.02 15.17
CA ILE A 95 0.84 -19.83 16.03
C ILE A 95 2.11 -18.97 16.02
N ASP A 96 3.28 -19.57 16.22
CA ASP A 96 4.56 -18.85 16.25
C ASP A 96 4.82 -18.14 14.91
N MET A 97 4.48 -18.78 13.78
CA MET A 97 4.60 -18.19 12.45
C MET A 97 3.63 -17.03 12.25
N LEU A 98 2.35 -17.19 12.63
CA LEU A 98 1.35 -16.12 12.54
C LEU A 98 1.70 -14.92 13.42
N ASP A 99 2.22 -15.15 14.62
CA ASP A 99 2.67 -14.11 15.57
C ASP A 99 3.78 -13.24 14.94
N VAL A 100 4.74 -13.88 14.26
CA VAL A 100 5.81 -13.16 13.52
C VAL A 100 5.26 -12.40 12.32
N LEU A 101 4.37 -13.00 11.52
CA LEU A 101 3.77 -12.32 10.37
C LEU A 101 2.94 -11.11 10.77
N PHE A 102 2.20 -11.23 11.87
CA PHE A 102 1.37 -10.17 12.42
C PHE A 102 2.18 -8.93 12.81
N ASP A 103 3.37 -9.12 13.40
CA ASP A 103 4.28 -8.04 13.72
C ASP A 103 4.89 -7.42 12.46
N GLN A 104 5.35 -8.25 11.51
CA GLN A 104 5.93 -7.76 10.25
C GLN A 104 4.94 -6.99 9.38
N GLU A 105 3.70 -7.49 9.24
CA GLU A 105 2.65 -6.85 8.45
C GLU A 105 2.29 -5.47 9.03
N TYR A 106 2.21 -5.35 10.36
CA TYR A 106 1.99 -4.05 11.02
C TYR A 106 3.09 -3.04 10.69
N VAL A 107 4.36 -3.46 10.75
CA VAL A 107 5.50 -2.57 10.42
C VAL A 107 5.43 -2.12 8.96
N VAL A 108 5.09 -3.02 8.03
CA VAL A 108 4.95 -2.70 6.61
C VAL A 108 3.78 -1.76 6.35
N ASP A 109 2.61 -2.02 6.92
CA ASP A 109 1.42 -1.17 6.78
C ASP A 109 1.69 0.25 7.29
N ALA A 110 2.36 0.37 8.45
CA ALA A 110 2.75 1.66 9.01
C ALA A 110 3.74 2.41 8.09
N ALA A 111 4.73 1.70 7.55
CA ALA A 111 5.70 2.29 6.62
C ALA A 111 5.04 2.76 5.31
N ILE A 112 4.12 1.99 4.75
CA ILE A 112 3.37 2.36 3.54
C ILE A 112 2.48 3.58 3.83
N ALA A 113 1.79 3.60 4.97
CA ALA A 113 0.95 4.72 5.36
C ALA A 113 1.76 6.01 5.56
N GLU A 114 2.96 5.91 6.15
CA GLU A 114 3.88 7.03 6.28
C GLU A 114 4.35 7.52 4.90
N ALA A 115 4.90 6.62 4.08
CA ALA A 115 5.39 6.94 2.74
C ALA A 115 4.31 7.59 1.86
N LYS A 116 3.06 7.11 1.97
CA LYS A 116 1.92 7.72 1.29
C LYS A 116 1.65 9.14 1.78
N ARG A 117 1.65 9.36 3.10
CA ARG A 117 1.41 10.69 3.69
C ARG A 117 2.52 11.68 3.32
N GLU A 118 3.78 11.23 3.39
CA GLU A 118 4.94 12.02 2.96
C GLU A 118 4.86 12.34 1.47
N GLY A 119 4.51 11.35 0.64
CA GLY A 119 4.33 11.52 -0.80
C GLY A 119 3.22 12.52 -1.15
N GLU A 120 2.06 12.44 -0.50
CA GLU A 120 0.95 13.39 -0.67
C GLU A 120 1.35 14.81 -0.24
N ALA A 121 1.99 14.94 0.92
CA ALA A 121 2.47 16.23 1.43
C ALA A 121 3.52 16.86 0.50
N ARG A 122 4.48 16.06 0.03
CA ARG A 122 5.52 16.48 -0.90
C ARG A 122 4.92 16.86 -2.25
N GLY A 123 4.06 16.03 -2.82
CA GLY A 123 3.41 16.29 -4.11
C GLY A 123 2.55 17.56 -4.08
N LYS A 124 1.83 17.80 -2.98
CA LYS A 124 1.09 19.06 -2.78
C LYS A 124 2.03 20.26 -2.75
N ALA A 125 3.11 20.20 -1.97
CA ALA A 125 4.07 21.29 -1.86
C ALA A 125 4.79 21.58 -3.19
N GLU A 126 5.21 20.54 -3.92
CA GLU A 126 5.83 20.69 -5.24
C GLU A 126 4.84 21.26 -6.28
N GLY A 127 3.58 20.81 -6.26
CA GLY A 127 2.51 21.34 -7.10
C GLY A 127 2.22 22.82 -6.85
N GLU A 128 2.12 23.20 -5.58
CA GLU A 128 1.91 24.60 -5.16
C GLU A 128 3.11 25.46 -5.54
N ALA A 129 4.35 25.02 -5.30
CA ALA A 129 5.56 25.72 -5.70
C ALA A 129 5.64 25.93 -7.23
N ARG A 130 5.30 24.89 -8.01
CA ARG A 130 5.24 24.99 -9.48
C ARG A 130 4.14 25.96 -9.94
N GLY A 131 3.00 25.97 -9.25
CA GLY A 131 1.92 26.94 -9.46
C GLY A 131 2.41 28.38 -9.25
N ILE A 132 3.09 28.64 -8.13
CA ILE A 132 3.65 29.96 -7.81
C ILE A 132 4.61 30.42 -8.92
N LEU A 133 5.56 29.56 -9.31
CA LEU A 133 6.54 29.87 -10.37
C LEU A 133 5.87 30.18 -11.71
N ASN A 134 4.83 29.42 -12.10
CA ASN A 134 4.10 29.65 -13.33
C ASN A 134 3.37 31.00 -13.32
N LEU A 135 2.72 31.35 -12.21
CA LEU A 135 2.04 32.64 -12.06
C LEU A 135 3.04 33.80 -12.12
N MET A 136 4.17 33.69 -11.42
CA MET A 136 5.25 34.69 -11.48
C MET A 136 5.80 34.86 -12.90
N LYS A 137 6.09 33.76 -13.60
CA LYS A 137 6.70 33.79 -14.94
C LYS A 137 5.75 34.35 -16.01
N ASN A 138 4.51 33.87 -16.02
CA ASN A 138 3.55 34.12 -17.09
C ASN A 138 2.68 35.35 -16.84
N LEU A 139 2.31 35.62 -15.59
CA LEU A 139 1.44 36.74 -15.21
C LEU A 139 2.19 37.89 -14.53
N LYS A 140 3.52 37.78 -14.37
CA LYS A 140 4.39 38.80 -13.77
C LYS A 140 3.98 39.19 -12.34
N MET A 141 3.33 38.27 -11.62
CA MET A 141 2.96 38.44 -10.22
C MET A 141 4.20 38.34 -9.33
N THR A 142 4.16 38.97 -8.15
CA THR A 142 5.14 38.67 -7.09
C THR A 142 4.87 37.30 -6.49
N ALA A 143 5.84 36.75 -5.74
CA ALA A 143 5.65 35.48 -5.05
C ALA A 143 4.46 35.51 -4.09
N GLU A 144 4.30 36.59 -3.33
CA GLU A 144 3.19 36.78 -2.39
C GLU A 144 1.84 36.86 -3.10
N GLN A 145 1.75 37.59 -4.22
CA GLN A 145 0.52 37.69 -5.00
C GLN A 145 0.14 36.33 -5.62
N ALA A 146 1.13 35.57 -6.07
CA ALA A 146 0.92 34.23 -6.60
C ALA A 146 0.49 33.23 -5.52
N MET A 147 1.05 33.31 -4.31
CA MET A 147 0.63 32.50 -3.16
C MET A 147 -0.79 32.83 -2.71
N GLU A 148 -1.13 34.13 -2.66
CA GLU A 148 -2.50 34.58 -2.36
C GLU A 148 -3.50 34.08 -3.40
N ALA A 149 -3.16 34.15 -4.69
CA ALA A 149 -4.01 33.64 -5.77
C ALA A 149 -4.25 32.13 -5.71
N LEU A 150 -3.30 31.37 -5.14
CA LEU A 150 -3.43 29.93 -4.89
C LEU A 150 -4.10 29.61 -3.55
N SER A 151 -4.58 30.63 -2.82
CA SER A 151 -5.16 30.48 -1.47
C SER A 151 -4.21 29.81 -0.46
N ILE A 152 -2.90 29.98 -0.63
CA ILE A 152 -1.92 29.50 0.35
C ILE A 152 -2.05 30.36 1.61
N PRO A 153 -2.14 29.77 2.82
CA PRO A 153 -2.18 30.54 4.06
C PRO A 153 -0.92 31.38 4.23
N SER A 154 -1.06 32.63 4.71
CA SER A 154 0.06 33.54 4.92
C SER A 154 1.13 33.00 5.88
N GLU A 155 0.74 32.12 6.81
CA GLU A 155 1.60 31.39 7.74
C GLU A 155 2.62 30.48 7.01
N GLU A 156 2.28 29.99 5.80
CA GLU A 156 3.14 29.13 4.99
C GLU A 156 4.03 29.90 4.01
N TYR A 157 3.91 31.23 3.91
CA TYR A 157 4.64 32.01 2.90
C TYR A 157 6.15 31.86 3.02
N GLU A 158 6.68 31.87 4.23
CA GLU A 158 8.12 31.73 4.47
C GLU A 158 8.65 30.34 4.07
N LYS A 159 7.83 29.29 4.20
CA LYS A 159 8.16 27.95 3.71
C LYS A 159 8.30 27.95 2.19
N TYR A 160 7.33 28.50 1.47
CA TYR A 160 7.38 28.55 0.00
C TYR A 160 8.47 29.47 -0.53
N LYS A 161 8.71 30.64 0.09
CA LYS A 161 9.83 31.51 -0.29
C LYS A 161 11.19 30.82 -0.19
N LYS A 162 11.42 30.05 0.88
CA LYS A 162 12.65 29.25 1.04
C LYS A 162 12.75 28.16 -0.02
N LEU A 163 11.64 27.46 -0.30
CA LEU A 163 11.59 26.39 -1.29
C LEU A 163 11.85 26.92 -2.71
N LEU A 164 11.35 28.11 -3.03
CA LEU A 164 11.60 28.81 -4.30
C LEU A 164 13.03 29.35 -4.40
N ALA A 165 13.61 29.84 -3.31
CA ALA A 165 14.99 30.32 -3.28
C ALA A 165 16.02 29.17 -3.38
N GLY A 166 15.74 28.01 -2.79
CA GLY A 166 16.61 26.84 -2.81
C GLY A 166 16.69 26.11 -4.16
N GLY A 167 15.77 26.37 -5.10
CA GLY A 167 15.79 25.80 -6.45
C GLY A 167 16.75 26.50 -7.43
N ALA A 168 17.45 27.56 -7.01
CA ALA A 168 18.35 28.34 -7.86
C ALA A 168 19.84 27.90 -7.80
N GLU A 169 20.21 26.92 -6.95
CA GLU A 169 21.61 26.51 -6.73
C GLU A 169 22.01 25.17 -7.38
N THR A 170 21.25 24.62 -8.33
CA THR A 170 21.62 23.34 -8.99
C THR A 170 21.46 23.37 -10.51
N ILE A 171 21.98 24.42 -11.17
CA ILE A 171 22.24 24.44 -12.62
C ILE A 171 23.73 24.24 -12.86
#